data_AF-W2SRN2-F1
#
_entry.id   AF-W2SRN2-F1
#
_cell.length_a   1.000
_cell.length_b   1.000
_cell.length_c   1.000
_cell.angle_alpha   90.00
_cell.angle_beta   90.00
_cell.angle_gamma   90.00
#
_symmetry.space_group_name_H-M   'P 1'
#
loop_
_entity.id
_entity.type
_entity.pdbx_description
1 polymer ?
#
loop_
_entity_poly.entity_id
_entity_poly.type
_entity_poly.pdbx_seq_one_letter_code
_entity_poly.pdbx_strand_id
1 'polypeptide(L)'
;LLKVINVKDGKGSPKYDPEKGFSAFDFIPNTDDELILAIKSKEVTGSPPESYITVFNVNGTVLLPDQILDGNLKFEGIYFL
;
A
#
# COMPACT_ATOMS: atom_id res chain seq x y z
N LEU A 1 -14.04 -14.79 -2.23
CA LEU A 1 -13.36 -15.03 -0.95
C LEU A 1 -12.86 -13.68 -0.44
N LEU A 2 -13.51 -13.08 0.55
CA LEU A 2 -13.04 -11.83 1.16
C LEU A 2 -11.80 -12.19 1.98
N LYS A 3 -10.62 -11.68 1.61
CA LYS A 3 -9.38 -11.93 2.36
C LYS A 3 -9.20 -10.75 3.31
N VAL A 4 -9.34 -11.00 4.61
CA VAL A 4 -8.97 -10.00 5.63
C VAL A 4 -7.46 -9.88 5.58
N ILE A 5 -6.95 -8.69 5.25
CA ILE A 5 -5.51 -8.44 5.17
C ILE A 5 -5.07 -7.79 6.48
N ASN A 6 -4.20 -8.47 7.21
CA ASN A 6 -3.59 -7.91 8.40
C ASN A 6 -2.46 -6.96 8.00
N VAL A 7 -2.45 -5.79 8.60
CA VAL A 7 -1.41 -4.78 8.46
C VAL A 7 -0.42 -4.97 9.60
N LYS A 8 0.86 -5.23 9.29
CA LYS A 8 1.92 -5.30 10.30
C LYS A 8 2.53 -3.92 10.50
N ASP A 9 2.43 -3.39 11.71
CA ASP A 9 2.97 -2.07 12.07
C ASP A 9 4.51 -2.07 11.97
N GLY A 10 5.03 -1.49 10.89
CA GLY A 10 6.45 -1.30 10.64
C GLY A 10 6.91 0.06 11.19
N LYS A 11 7.53 0.07 12.37
CA LYS A 11 8.21 1.27 12.90
C LYS A 11 9.44 1.59 12.06
N GLY A 12 9.29 2.42 11.03
CA GLY A 12 10.39 2.91 10.21
C GLY A 12 10.03 4.20 9.45
N SER A 13 11.00 5.11 9.34
CA SER A 13 10.89 6.28 8.45
C SER A 13 10.63 5.83 7.01
N PRO A 14 9.88 6.60 6.19
CA PRO A 14 9.63 6.26 4.78
C PRO A 14 10.97 6.17 4.04
N LYS A 15 11.44 4.95 3.83
CA LYS A 15 12.64 4.67 3.04
C LYS A 15 12.19 4.45 1.60
N TYR A 16 12.68 5.29 0.69
CA TYR A 16 12.51 5.06 -0.74
C TYR A 16 13.11 3.69 -1.12
N ASP A 17 12.30 2.83 -1.70
CA ASP A 17 12.69 1.51 -2.23
C ASP A 17 12.30 1.48 -3.72
N PRO A 18 13.27 1.52 -4.65
CA PRO A 18 12.99 1.55 -6.08
C PRO A 18 12.34 0.26 -6.61
N GLU A 19 12.37 -0.84 -5.84
CA GLU A 19 11.72 -2.10 -6.22
C GLU A 19 10.21 -2.10 -5.91
N LYS A 20 9.70 -1.08 -5.20
CA LYS A 20 8.27 -0.94 -4.90
C LYS A 20 7.60 0.01 -5.89
N GLY A 21 6.70 -0.52 -6.73
CA GLY A 21 5.87 0.25 -7.65
C GLY A 21 4.42 0.32 -7.18
N PHE A 22 3.73 1.45 -7.40
CA PHE A 22 2.28 1.54 -7.16
C PHE A 22 1.53 0.57 -8.09
N SER A 23 0.63 -0.24 -7.52
CA SER A 23 -0.18 -1.23 -8.25
C SER A 23 -1.68 -0.93 -8.22
N ALA A 24 -2.16 -0.18 -7.23
CA ALA A 24 -3.53 0.32 -7.13
C ALA A 24 -3.60 1.54 -6.22
N PHE A 25 -4.64 2.37 -6.39
CA PHE A 25 -4.99 3.42 -5.44
C PHE A 25 -6.48 3.72 -5.51
N ASP A 26 -7.01 4.33 -4.46
CA ASP A 26 -8.32 4.97 -4.44
C ASP A 26 -8.31 6.15 -3.45
N PHE A 27 -9.25 7.09 -3.61
CA PHE A 27 -9.44 8.16 -2.65
C PHE A 27 -10.17 7.65 -1.41
N ILE A 28 -9.73 8.09 -0.24
CA ILE A 28 -10.41 7.72 1.00
C ILE A 28 -11.76 8.46 1.05
N PRO A 29 -12.91 7.76 1.21
CA PRO A 29 -14.22 8.39 1.26
C PRO A 29 -14.31 9.46 2.36
N ASN A 30 -15.06 10.54 2.10
CA ASN A 30 -15.25 11.66 3.03
C ASN A 30 -13.95 12.41 3.37
N THR A 31 -12.99 12.44 2.45
CA THR A 31 -11.76 13.23 2.57
C THR A 31 -11.60 14.27 1.46
N ASP A 32 -12.69 14.60 0.75
CA ASP A 32 -12.72 15.55 -0.37
C ASP A 32 -11.64 15.28 -1.42
N ASP A 33 -11.38 13.99 -1.69
CA ASP A 33 -10.32 13.49 -2.57
C ASP A 33 -8.91 14.00 -2.20
N GLU A 34 -8.70 14.42 -0.94
CA GLU A 34 -7.40 14.91 -0.48
C GLU A 34 -6.49 13.78 0.02
N LEU A 35 -7.05 12.66 0.48
CA LEU A 35 -6.28 11.50 0.96
C LEU A 35 -6.37 10.32 0.01
N ILE A 36 -5.20 9.77 -0.32
CA ILE A 36 -5.03 8.61 -1.19
C ILE A 36 -4.59 7.43 -0.34
N LEU A 37 -5.30 6.30 -0.47
CA LEU A 37 -4.83 5.01 -0.03
C LEU A 37 -4.29 4.28 -1.26
N ALA A 38 -3.01 3.89 -1.22
CA ALA A 38 -2.37 3.18 -2.33
C ALA A 38 -1.78 1.83 -1.90
N ILE A 39 -1.75 0.91 -2.86
CA ILE A 39 -1.02 -0.35 -2.78
C ILE A 39 0.24 -0.23 -3.63
N LYS A 40 1.36 -0.72 -3.10
CA LYS A 40 2.60 -0.95 -3.85
C LYS A 40 2.91 -2.44 -3.92
N SER A 41 3.43 -2.93 -5.04
CA SER A 41 3.97 -4.28 -5.16
C SER A 41 5.48 -4.26 -5.31
N LYS A 42 6.14 -5.29 -4.79
CA LYS A 42 7.56 -5.58 -4.98
C LYS A 42 7.71 -6.98 -5.55
N GLU A 43 8.34 -7.07 -6.72
CA GLU A 43 8.50 -8.30 -7.49
C GLU A 43 9.98 -8.48 -7.83
N VAL A 44 10.67 -9.30 -7.02
CA VAL A 44 12.10 -9.59 -7.18
C VAL A 44 12.25 -11.04 -7.63
N THR A 45 13.02 -11.27 -8.70
CA THR A 45 13.26 -12.63 -9.21
C THR A 45 13.79 -13.54 -8.11
N GLY A 46 13.16 -14.71 -7.93
CA GLY A 46 13.53 -15.68 -6.90
C GLY A 46 12.94 -15.42 -5.51
N SER A 47 12.12 -14.39 -5.34
CA SER A 47 11.38 -14.12 -4.09
C SER A 47 9.86 -14.17 -4.35
N PRO A 48 9.05 -14.56 -3.35
CA PRO A 48 7.60 -14.38 -3.43
C PRO A 48 7.24 -12.89 -3.59
N PRO A 49 6.13 -12.55 -4.29
CA PRO A 49 5.71 -11.17 -4.41
C PRO A 49 5.26 -10.61 -3.06
N GLU A 50 5.57 -9.34 -2.81
CA GLU A 50 5.15 -8.62 -1.62
C GLU A 50 4.23 -7.47 -2.02
N SER A 51 3.28 -7.13 -1.16
CA SER A 51 2.44 -5.94 -1.31
C SER A 51 2.49 -5.09 -0.05
N TYR A 52 2.31 -3.79 -0.22
CA TYR A 52 2.39 -2.80 0.84
C TYR A 52 1.22 -1.83 0.70
N ILE A 53 0.68 -1.36 1.83
CA ILE A 53 -0.33 -0.29 1.88
C ILE A 53 0.28 0.98 2.45
N THR A 54 -0.10 2.12 1.91
CA THR A 54 0.34 3.45 2.38
C THR A 54 -0.79 4.46 2.23
N VAL A 55 -0.78 5.50 3.06
CA VAL A 55 -1.71 6.63 2.96
C VAL A 55 -0.91 7.92 2.88
N PHE A 56 -1.23 8.77 1.91
CA PHE A 56 -0.62 10.07 1.73
C PHE A 56 -1.65 11.05 1.16
N ASN A 57 -1.45 12.34 1.37
CA ASN A 57 -2.30 13.35 0.76
C ASN A 57 -1.87 13.69 -0.69
N VAL A 58 -2.70 14.42 -1.44
CA VAL A 58 -2.42 14.83 -2.82
C VAL A 58 -1.14 15.67 -3.00
N ASN A 59 -0.63 16.27 -1.92
CA ASN A 59 0.64 17.00 -1.91
C ASN A 59 1.85 16.09 -1.66
N GLY A 60 1.64 14.78 -1.49
CA GLY A 60 2.68 13.79 -1.23
C GLY A 60 3.11 13.67 0.24
N THR A 61 2.42 14.33 1.17
CA THR A 61 2.67 14.14 2.61
C THR A 61 2.18 12.78 3.04
N VAL A 62 3.10 11.90 3.43
CA VAL A 62 2.81 10.55 3.92
C VAL A 62 2.23 10.59 5.33
N LEU A 63 1.02 10.06 5.49
CA LEU A 63 0.31 9.89 6.77
C LEU A 63 0.53 8.50 7.36
N LEU A 64 0.60 7.48 6.51
CA LEU A 64 0.93 6.11 6.86
C LEU A 64 2.07 5.62 5.96
N PRO A 65 3.29 5.41 6.50
CA PRO A 65 4.38 4.77 5.76
C PRO A 65 3.99 3.38 5.26
N ASP A 66 4.70 2.84 4.27
CA ASP A 66 4.47 1.49 3.76
C ASP A 66 4.34 0.45 4.88
N GLN A 67 3.18 -0.19 4.96
CA GLN A 67 2.93 -1.34 5.82
C GLN A 67 2.82 -2.59 4.97
N ILE A 68 3.52 -3.66 5.32
CA ILE A 68 3.45 -4.91 4.55
C ILE A 68 2.08 -5.56 4.72
N LEU A 69 1.53 -6.05 3.61
CA LEU A 69 0.32 -6.86 3.55
C LEU A 69 0.70 -8.34 3.60
N ASP A 70 0.08 -9.08 4.52
CA ASP A 70 0.35 -10.50 4.67
C ASP A 70 -0.12 -11.34 3.47
N GLY A 71 0.61 -12.43 3.20
CA GLY A 71 0.17 -13.50 2.31
C GLY A 71 1.06 -13.76 1.10
N ASN A 72 2.18 -13.04 0.92
CA ASN A 72 3.10 -13.20 -0.20
C ASN A 72 2.39 -13.17 -1.56
N LEU A 73 1.48 -12.20 -1.71
CA LEU A 73 0.67 -12.00 -2.90
C LEU A 73 0.89 -10.59 -3.45
N LYS A 74 0.66 -10.47 -4.75
CA LYS A 74 0.48 -9.20 -5.43
C LYS A 74 -1.00 -8.81 -5.38
N PHE A 75 -1.29 -7.62 -4.84
CA PHE A 75 -2.61 -7.01 -4.92
C PHE A 75 -2.59 -5.86 -5.92
N GLU A 76 -3.56 -5.85 -6.84
CA GLU A 76 -3.66 -4.87 -7.95
C GLU A 76 -5.00 -4.14 -7.96
N GLY A 77 -5.79 -4.26 -6.89
CA GLY A 77 -7.07 -3.58 -6.77
C GLY A 77 -7.40 -3.27 -5.32
N ILE A 78 -8.06 -2.13 -5.12
CA ILE A 78 -8.62 -1.70 -3.84
C ILE A 78 -9.96 -1.04 -4.09
N TYR A 79 -10.89 -1.22 -3.15
CA TYR A 79 -12.20 -0.58 -3.16
C TYR A 79 -12.72 -0.49 -1.72
N PHE A 80 -13.49 0.55 -1.43
CA PHE A 80 -14.19 0.71 -0.16
C PHE A 80 -15.57 0.04 -0.24
N LEU A 81 -15.95 -0.68 0.82
CA LEU A 81 -17.22 -1.41 0.97
C LEU A 81 -18.16 -0.74 1.97
#